data_AF-X0TMF7-F1
#
_entry.id   AF-X0TMF7-F1
#
_cell.length_a   1.000
_cell.length_b   1.000
_cell.length_c   1.000
_cell.angle_alpha   90.00
_cell.angle_beta   90.00
_cell.angle_gamma   90.00
#
_symmetry.space_group_name_H-M   'P 1'
#
loop_
_entity.id
_entity.type
_entity.pdbx_description
1 polymer ?
#
loop_
_entity_poly.entity_id
_entity_poly.type
_entity_poly.pdbx_seq_one_letter_code
_entity_poly.pdbx_strand_id
1 'polypeptide(L)' 'MVVDADAARSDYVTGVEEFRDHYRQICQQAGIDYVPLDTSMPFDAALMEYLINRQQRA' A
#
# COMPACT_ATOMS: atom_id res chain seq x y z
N MET A 1 -12.20 19.24 25.98
CA MET A 1 -11.61 19.20 24.63
C MET A 1 -12.29 18.05 23.91
N VAL A 2 -13.24 18.36 23.02
CA VAL A 2 -13.93 17.31 22.23
C VAL A 2 -13.05 17.09 21.01
N VAL A 3 -12.40 15.92 20.94
CA VAL A 3 -11.70 15.52 19.72
C VAL A 3 -12.80 15.11 18.75
N ASP A 4 -12.90 15.83 17.64
CA ASP A 4 -13.76 15.43 16.52
C ASP A 4 -13.16 14.17 15.91
N ALA A 5 -13.77 13.03 16.25
CA ALA A 5 -13.28 11.71 15.85
C ALA A 5 -13.36 11.51 14.33
N ASP A 6 -14.31 12.15 13.67
CA ASP A 6 -14.51 12.03 12.22
C ASP A 6 -13.47 12.85 11.46
N ALA A 7 -13.19 14.08 11.92
CA ALA A 7 -12.10 14.89 11.38
C ALA A 7 -10.73 14.21 11.57
N ALA A 8 -10.46 13.68 12.78
CA ALA A 8 -9.22 12.96 13.05
C ALA A 8 -9.07 11.69 12.18
N ARG A 9 -10.17 10.99 11.88
CA ARG A 9 -10.16 9.84 10.98
C ARG A 9 -9.84 10.27 9.54
N SER A 10 -10.45 11.36 9.07
CA SER A 10 -10.22 11.87 7.71
C SER A 10 -8.75 12.24 7.51
N ASP A 11 -8.19 13.04 8.41
CA ASP A 11 -6.79 13.48 8.34
C ASP A 11 -5.82 12.29 8.40
N TYR A 12 -6.11 11.29 9.23
CA TYR A 12 -5.31 10.07 9.29
C TYR A 12 -5.34 9.29 7.97
N VAL A 13 -6.52 9.09 7.38
CA VAL A 13 -6.66 8.38 6.10
C VAL A 13 -5.90 9.12 5.00
N THR A 14 -6.06 10.44 4.91
CA THR A 14 -5.32 11.26 3.95
C THR A 14 -3.80 11.16 4.15
N GLY A 15 -3.31 11.25 5.39
CA GLY A 15 -1.88 11.11 5.67
C GLY A 15 -1.33 9.73 5.30
N VAL A 16 -2.12 8.66 5.49
CA VAL A 16 -1.73 7.31 5.06
C VAL A 16 -1.70 7.19 3.53
N GLU A 17 -2.64 7.80 2.83
CA GLU A 17 -2.68 7.82 1.36
C GLU A 17 -1.46 8.58 0.79
N GLU A 18 -1.17 9.77 1.31
CA GLU A 18 0.02 10.56 0.93
C GLU A 18 1.32 9.79 1.17
N PHE A 19 1.43 9.13 2.32
CA PHE A 19 2.57 8.27 2.64
C PHE A 19 2.72 7.14 1.60
N ARG A 20 1.63 6.43 1.28
CA ARG A 20 1.66 5.33 0.30
C ARG A 20 2.05 5.83 -1.09
N ASP A 21 1.55 6.99 -1.49
CA ASP A 21 1.83 7.59 -2.79
C ASP A 21 3.30 8.02 -2.90
N HIS A 22 3.86 8.58 -1.83
CA HIS A 22 5.28 8.92 -1.75
C HIS A 22 6.18 7.70 -2.00
N TYR A 23 5.93 6.58 -1.30
CA TYR A 23 6.69 5.34 -1.53
C TYR A 23 6.46 4.75 -2.92
N ARG A 24 5.23 4.81 -3.45
CA ARG A 24 4.94 4.35 -4.82
C ARG A 24 5.79 5.11 -5.83
N GLN A 25 5.90 6.42 -5.71
CA GLN A 25 6.70 7.26 -6.61
C GLN A 25 8.19 6.92 -6.52
N ILE A 26 8.74 6.77 -5.30
CA ILE A 26 10.15 6.41 -5.09
C ILE A 26 10.45 5.03 -5.69
N CYS A 27 9.62 4.03 -5.40
CA CYS A 27 9.79 2.68 -5.93
C CYS A 27 9.73 2.67 -7.46
N GLN A 28 8.79 3.40 -8.05
CA GLN A 28 8.67 3.51 -9.51
C GLN A 28 9.93 4.11 -10.14
N GLN A 29 10.50 5.17 -9.55
CA GLN A 29 11.75 5.77 -10.02
C GLN A 29 12.96 4.84 -9.88
N ALA A 30 12.95 3.97 -8.86
CA ALA A 30 14.00 2.98 -8.62
C ALA A 30 13.83 1.67 -9.42
N GLY A 31 12.75 1.52 -10.20
CA GLY A 31 12.42 0.27 -10.89
C GLY A 31 12.02 -0.87 -9.95
N ILE A 32 11.50 -0.54 -8.77
CA ILE A 32 11.03 -1.48 -7.75
C ILE A 32 9.51 -1.62 -7.87
N ASP A 33 9.03 -2.87 -7.93
CA ASP A 33 7.60 -3.17 -7.95
C ASP A 33 6.97 -2.87 -6.57
N TYR A 34 6.16 -1.81 -6.47
CA TYR A 34 5.38 -1.47 -5.28
C TYR A 34 3.98 -2.07 -5.38
N VAL A 35 3.69 -3.07 -4.55
CA VAL A 35 2.37 -3.73 -4.51
C VAL A 35 1.80 -3.67 -3.09
N PRO A 36 0.65 -2.99 -2.89
CA PRO A 36 -0.05 -3.03 -1.62
C PRO A 36 -0.47 -4.47 -1.27
N LEU A 37 -0.24 -4.86 -0.02
CA LEU A 37 -0.61 -6.16 0.50
C LEU A 37 -1.87 -6.06 1.36
N ASP A 38 -2.82 -6.96 1.18
CA ASP A 38 -3.91 -7.16 2.13
C ASP A 38 -3.38 -7.99 3.32
N THR A 39 -3.26 -7.35 4.48
CA THR A 39 -2.77 -7.98 5.71
C THR A 39 -3.76 -8.98 6.31
N SER A 40 -4.98 -9.08 5.77
CA SER A 40 -5.95 -10.10 6.15
C SER A 40 -5.59 -11.48 5.59
N MET A 41 -4.71 -11.54 4.58
CA MET A 41 -4.25 -12.77 3.95
C MET A 41 -2.90 -13.21 4.50
N PRO A 42 -2.62 -14.53 4.57
CA PRO A 42 -1.27 -15.02 4.85
C PRO A 42 -0.26 -14.49 3.83
N PHE A 43 0.87 -13.99 4.33
CA PHE A 43 1.91 -13.37 3.51
C PHE A 43 2.37 -14.28 2.36
N ASP A 44 2.60 -15.56 2.64
CA ASP A 44 3.09 -16.53 1.66
C ASP A 44 2.13 -16.69 0.47
N ALA A 45 0.83 -16.67 0.73
CA ALA A 45 -0.19 -16.81 -0.30
C ALA A 45 -0.20 -15.58 -1.23
N ALA A 46 -0.17 -14.39 -0.64
CA ALA A 46 -0.15 -13.15 -1.40
C ALA A 46 1.17 -12.94 -2.17
N LEU A 47 2.31 -13.35 -1.59
CA LEU A 47 3.59 -13.35 -2.29
C LEU A 47 3.58 -14.30 -3.47
N MET A 48 3.06 -15.52 -3.29
CA MET A 48 2.95 -16.50 -4.37
C MET A 48 2.08 -15.98 -5.51
N GLU A 49 0.91 -15.43 -5.20
CA GLU A 49 0.00 -14.82 -6.18
C GLU A 49 0.68 -13.67 -6.94
N TYR A 50 1.43 -12.81 -6.23
CA TYR A 50 2.19 -11.74 -6.86
C TYR A 50 3.25 -12.28 -7.84
N LEU A 51 4.04 -13.28 -7.45
CA LEU A 51 5.10 -13.85 -8.29
C LEU A 51 4.52 -14.49 -9.57
N ILE A 52 3.40 -15.21 -9.45
CA ILE A 52 2.71 -15.80 -10.61
C ILE A 52 2.25 -14.71 -11.59
N ASN A 53 1.60 -13.66 -11.07
CA ASN A 53 1.13 -12.54 -11.88
C ASN A 53 2.29 -11.76 -12.54
N ARG A 54 3.43 -11.62 -11.84
CA ARG A 54 4.62 -10.97 -12.38
C ARG A 54 5.24 -11.76 -13.54
N GLN A 55 5.32 -13.08 -13.42
CA GLN A 55 5.84 -13.94 -14.48
C GLN A 55 5.01 -13.85 -15.76
N GLN A 56 3.69 -13.68 -15.66
CA GLN A 56 2.81 -13.54 -16.83
C GLN A 56 2.97 -12.20 -17.57
N ARG A 57 3.55 -11.18 -16.92
CA ARG A 57 3.77 -9.84 -17.49
C ARG A 57 5.16 -9.67 -18.11
N ALA A 58 6.09 -10.59 -17.82
CA ALA A 58 7.45 -10.63 -18.36
C ALA A 58 7.49 -11.35 -19.71
#